data_AF-A0A9E4A3P3-F1
#
_entry.id   AF-A0A9E4A3P3-F1
#
_cell.length_a   1.000
_cell.length_b   1.000
_cell.length_c   1.000
_cell.angle_alpha   90.00
_cell.angle_beta   90.00
_cell.angle_gamma   90.00
#
_symmetry.space_group_name_H-M   'P 1'
#
loop_
_entity.id
_entity.type
_entity.pdbx_description
1 polymer ?
#
loop_
_entity_poly.entity_id
_entity_poly.type
_entity_poly.pdbx_seq_one_letter_code
_entity_poly.pdbx_strand_id
1 'polypeptide(L)'
;HPSIAFYVKVAVILAIITAVEIVIILPEVKEWYREVLPWFVPLVLPVLFVLSIVKFVAVVGFFMHLAQDRGAPRRVFVAPLILALLMVLVLMLLYGTLV
;
A
#
# COMPACT_ATOMS: atom_id res chain seq x y z
N HIS A 1 -13.47 -13.03 16.41
CA HIS A 1 -13.13 -11.70 15.87
C HIS A 1 -12.19 -10.99 16.82
N PRO A 2 -11.20 -10.22 16.32
CA PRO A 2 -10.32 -9.41 17.15
C PRO A 2 -11.12 -8.41 18.00
N SER A 3 -10.58 -8.00 19.14
CA SER A 3 -11.22 -6.99 19.99
C SER A 3 -11.22 -5.61 19.33
N ILE A 4 -12.13 -4.73 19.74
CA ILE A 4 -12.17 -3.33 19.27
C ILE A 4 -10.82 -2.64 19.51
N ALA A 5 -10.21 -2.87 20.66
CA ALA A 5 -8.89 -2.34 20.99
C ALA A 5 -7.80 -2.79 20.01
N PHE A 6 -7.89 -4.00 19.45
CA PHE A 6 -6.99 -4.45 18.39
C PHE A 6 -7.19 -3.63 17.11
N TYR A 7 -8.43 -3.43 16.68
CA TYR A 7 -8.74 -2.64 15.48
C TYR A 7 -8.30 -1.18 15.59
N VAL A 8 -8.48 -0.57 16.75
CA VAL A 8 -8.00 0.80 17.01
C VAL A 8 -6.47 0.87 16.86
N LYS A 9 -5.72 -0.11 17.38
CA LYS A 9 -4.27 -0.16 17.21
C LYS A 9 -3.86 -0.24 15.74
N VAL A 10 -4.51 -1.11 14.95
CA VAL A 10 -4.23 -1.21 13.51
C VAL A 10 -4.57 0.10 12.80
N ALA A 11 -5.70 0.73 13.13
CA ALA A 11 -6.10 2.02 12.55
C ALA A 11 -5.07 3.13 12.84
N VAL A 12 -4.56 3.20 14.08
CA VAL A 12 -3.52 4.16 14.46
C VAL A 12 -2.23 3.91 13.66
N ILE A 13 -1.81 2.64 13.50
CA ILE A 13 -0.64 2.31 12.66
C ILE A 13 -0.86 2.75 11.21
N LEU A 14 -2.03 2.47 10.63
CA LEU A 14 -2.37 2.91 9.27
C LEU A 14 -2.37 4.43 9.12
N ALA A 15 -2.86 5.15 10.13
CA ALA A 15 -2.84 6.62 10.14
C ALA A 15 -1.41 7.15 10.19
N ILE A 16 -0.52 6.57 11.00
CA ILE A 16 0.90 6.93 11.06
C ILE A 16 1.57 6.67 9.70
N ILE A 17 1.37 5.50 9.10
CA ILE A 17 1.95 5.19 7.77
C ILE A 17 1.47 6.23 6.75
N THR A 18 0.19 6.60 6.78
CA THR A 18 -0.36 7.61 5.87
C THR A 18 0.25 8.99 6.11
N ALA A 19 0.41 9.40 7.37
CA ALA A 19 1.08 10.66 7.69
C ALA A 19 2.52 10.67 7.18
N VAL A 20 3.25 9.56 7.31
CA VAL A 20 4.62 9.41 6.78
C VAL A 20 4.65 9.53 5.26
N GLU A 21 3.76 8.83 4.54
CA GLU A 21 3.67 8.95 3.08
C GLU A 21 3.41 10.39 2.64
N ILE A 22 2.43 11.07 3.27
CA ILE A 22 2.11 12.46 2.97
C ILE A 22 3.33 13.36 3.22
N VAL A 23 3.99 13.20 4.36
CA VAL A 23 5.21 13.95 4.68
C VAL A 23 6.30 13.73 3.63
N ILE A 24 6.51 12.51 3.15
CA ILE A 24 7.53 12.20 2.12
C ILE A 24 7.21 12.87 0.77
N ILE A 25 5.93 13.05 0.42
CA ILE A 25 5.54 13.67 -0.86
C ILE A 25 5.37 15.19 -0.80
N LEU A 26 5.30 15.79 0.39
CA LEU A 26 5.15 17.23 0.55
C LEU A 26 6.31 17.98 -0.15
N PRO A 27 6.02 19.07 -0.91
CA PRO A 27 7.05 19.80 -1.65
C PRO A 27 8.20 20.28 -0.76
N GLU A 28 7.87 20.79 0.43
CA GLU A 28 8.84 21.34 1.38
C GLU A 28 9.81 20.27 1.88
N VAL A 29 9.28 19.08 2.18
CA VAL A 29 10.07 17.93 2.63
C VAL A 29 10.87 17.31 1.47
N LYS A 30 10.30 17.33 0.27
CA LYS A 30 10.95 16.86 -0.95
C LYS A 30 12.20 17.64 -1.30
N GLU A 31 12.14 18.96 -1.24
CA GLU A 31 13.33 19.78 -1.44
C GLU A 31 14.35 19.56 -0.33
N TRP A 32 13.90 19.45 0.93
CA TRP A 32 14.78 19.16 2.06
C TRP A 32 15.58 17.86 1.90
N TYR A 33 14.95 16.72 1.59
CA TYR A 33 15.71 15.48 1.42
C TYR A 33 16.50 15.43 0.10
N ARG A 34 16.15 16.23 -0.91
CA ARG A 34 16.96 16.34 -2.13
C ARG A 34 18.34 16.94 -1.82
N GLU A 35 18.38 17.93 -0.93
CA GLU A 35 19.61 18.60 -0.52
C GLU A 35 20.37 17.82 0.55
N VAL A 36 19.68 17.35 1.59
CA VAL A 36 20.29 16.71 2.77
C VAL A 36 20.54 15.21 2.57
N LEU A 37 19.71 14.55 1.75
CA LEU A 37 19.70 13.10 1.58
C LEU A 37 19.53 12.68 0.10
N PRO A 38 20.43 13.12 -0.81
CA PRO A 38 20.24 12.95 -2.26
C PRO A 38 20.12 11.48 -2.69
N TRP A 39 20.74 10.55 -1.96
CA TRP A 39 20.62 9.11 -2.21
C TRP A 39 19.22 8.55 -1.97
N PHE A 40 18.39 9.24 -1.18
CA PHE A 40 17.03 8.83 -0.88
C PHE A 40 16.05 9.15 -2.01
N VAL A 41 16.32 10.18 -2.82
CA VAL A 41 15.47 10.60 -3.95
C VAL A 41 15.04 9.44 -4.86
N PRO A 42 15.93 8.58 -5.39
CA PRO A 42 15.52 7.44 -6.21
C PRO A 42 14.74 6.36 -5.43
N LEU A 43 14.85 6.33 -4.10
CA LEU A 43 14.19 5.35 -3.24
C LEU A 43 12.78 5.77 -2.83
N VAL A 44 12.41 7.04 -3.01
CA VAL A 44 11.08 7.56 -2.63
C VAL A 44 9.96 6.73 -3.23
N LEU A 45 10.01 6.47 -4.55
CA LEU A 45 8.97 5.69 -5.24
C LEU A 45 8.88 4.25 -4.70
N PRO A 46 9.98 3.47 -4.63
CA PRO A 46 9.97 2.15 -3.98
C PRO A 46 9.42 2.18 -2.55
N VAL A 47 9.81 3.16 -1.73
CA VAL A 47 9.35 3.28 -0.34
C VAL A 47 7.84 3.50 -0.28
N LEU A 48 7.31 4.46 -1.05
CA LEU A 48 5.88 4.71 -1.12
C LEU A 48 5.10 3.48 -1.60
N PHE A 49 5.65 2.75 -2.56
CA PHE A 49 5.04 1.50 -3.04
C PHE A 49 4.95 0.43 -1.94
N VAL A 50 6.04 0.24 -1.17
CA VAL A 50 6.06 -0.69 -0.03
C VAL A 50 5.07 -0.25 1.05
N LEU A 51 5.07 1.02 1.44
CA LEU A 51 4.14 1.55 2.44
C LEU A 51 2.67 1.35 2.02
N SER A 52 2.37 1.60 0.75
CA SER A 52 1.03 1.40 0.18
C SER A 52 0.62 -0.07 0.16
N ILE A 53 1.52 -0.99 -0.22
CA ILE A 53 1.25 -2.44 -0.15
C ILE A 53 0.96 -2.86 1.29
N VAL A 54 1.80 -2.44 2.24
CA VAL A 54 1.63 -2.78 3.66
C VAL A 54 0.26 -2.33 4.17
N LYS A 55 -0.14 -1.09 3.85
CA LYS A 55 -1.46 -0.59 4.22
C LYS A 55 -2.59 -1.38 3.58
N PHE A 56 -2.49 -1.64 2.27
CA PHE A 56 -3.50 -2.43 1.56
C PHE A 56 -3.67 -3.81 2.21
N VAL A 57 -2.56 -4.53 2.46
CA VAL A 57 -2.57 -5.85 3.11
C VAL A 57 -3.17 -5.79 4.51
N ALA A 58 -2.83 -4.76 5.30
CA ALA A 58 -3.40 -4.59 6.64
C ALA A 58 -4.92 -4.29 6.58
N VAL A 59 -5.37 -3.46 5.64
CA VAL A 59 -6.79 -3.17 5.45
C VAL A 59 -7.58 -4.42 5.06
N VAL A 60 -7.14 -5.14 4.02
CA VAL A 60 -7.85 -6.33 3.55
C VAL A 60 -7.76 -7.46 4.58
N GLY A 61 -6.60 -7.62 5.21
CA GLY A 61 -6.36 -8.65 6.21
C GLY A 61 -7.23 -8.47 7.45
N PHE A 62 -7.23 -7.27 8.05
CA PHE A 62 -7.88 -7.03 9.34
C PHE A 62 -9.29 -6.46 9.20
N PHE A 63 -9.48 -5.39 8.40
CA PHE A 63 -10.77 -4.69 8.30
C PHE A 63 -11.74 -5.34 7.31
N MET A 64 -11.24 -6.04 6.29
CA MET A 64 -12.07 -6.89 5.41
C MET A 64 -12.08 -8.37 5.84
N HIS A 65 -11.48 -8.69 6.99
CA HIS A 65 -11.45 -10.04 7.58
C HIS A 65 -10.77 -11.13 6.72
N LEU A 66 -10.04 -10.75 5.67
CA LEU A 66 -9.43 -11.71 4.74
C LEU A 66 -8.42 -12.64 5.42
N ALA A 67 -7.78 -12.20 6.51
CA ALA A 67 -6.85 -13.02 7.29
C ALA A 67 -7.58 -14.11 8.10
N GLN A 68 -8.83 -13.87 8.49
CA GLN A 68 -9.67 -14.80 9.25
C GLN A 68 -10.51 -15.70 8.32
N ASP A 69 -10.82 -15.22 7.13
CA ASP A 69 -11.66 -15.93 6.16
C ASP A 69 -10.92 -17.12 5.51
N ARG A 70 -11.62 -18.25 5.42
CA ARG A 70 -11.13 -19.46 4.74
C ARG A 70 -12.11 -19.90 3.65
N GLY A 71 -11.57 -20.48 2.58
CA GLY A 71 -12.37 -21.08 1.53
C GLY A 71 -12.97 -20.08 0.54
N ALA A 72 -14.29 -20.05 0.42
CA ALA A 72 -14.98 -19.29 -0.63
C ALA A 72 -14.84 -17.76 -0.51
N PRO A 73 -15.05 -17.12 0.66
CA PRO A 73 -14.98 -15.65 0.77
C PRO A 73 -13.61 -15.08 0.39
N ARG A 74 -12.53 -15.75 0.84
CA ARG A 74 -11.16 -15.39 0.48
C ARG A 74 -10.90 -15.50 -1.03
N ARG A 75 -11.44 -16.53 -1.69
CA ARG A 75 -11.30 -16.71 -3.16
C ARG A 75 -12.04 -15.62 -3.94
N VAL A 76 -13.22 -15.22 -3.47
CA VAL A 76 -14.03 -14.14 -4.08
C VAL A 76 -13.31 -12.78 -4.02
N PHE A 77 -12.44 -12.55 -3.03
CA PHE A 77 -11.60 -11.36 -2.99
C PHE A 77 -10.32 -11.48 -3.82
N VAL A 78 -9.61 -12.60 -3.69
CA VAL A 78 -8.28 -12.78 -4.32
C VAL A 78 -8.37 -12.91 -5.84
N ALA A 79 -9.40 -13.58 -6.37
CA ALA A 79 -9.57 -13.74 -7.82
C ALA A 79 -9.69 -12.40 -8.58
N PRO A 80 -10.61 -11.47 -8.22
CA PRO A 80 -10.68 -10.17 -8.87
C PRO A 80 -9.46 -9.29 -8.58
N LEU A 81 -8.80 -9.44 -7.43
CA LEU A 81 -7.52 -8.76 -7.17
C LEU A 81 -6.44 -9.18 -8.18
N ILE A 82 -6.27 -10.48 -8.40
CA ILE A 82 -5.33 -11.00 -9.40
C ILE A 82 -5.72 -10.51 -10.81
N LEU A 83 -7.01 -10.58 -11.15
CA LEU A 83 -7.48 -10.09 -12.45
C LEU A 83 -7.18 -8.59 -12.64
N ALA A 84 -7.41 -7.77 -11.62
CA ALA A 84 -7.12 -6.34 -11.68
C ALA A 84 -5.62 -6.06 -11.89
N LEU A 85 -4.75 -6.77 -11.15
CA LEU A 85 -3.30 -6.66 -11.32
C LEU A 85 -2.86 -7.07 -12.72
N LEU A 86 -3.39 -8.19 -13.24
CA LEU A 86 -3.11 -8.64 -14.60
C LEU A 86 -3.60 -7.63 -15.64
N MET A 87 -4.78 -7.04 -15.45
CA MET A 87 -5.29 -6.01 -16.35
C MET A 87 -4.39 -4.78 -16.38
N VAL A 88 -3.92 -4.30 -15.23
CA VAL A 88 -2.96 -3.19 -15.17
C VAL A 88 -1.67 -3.54 -15.93
N LEU A 89 -1.11 -4.74 -15.72
CA LEU A 89 0.10 -5.18 -16.41
C LEU A 89 -0.10 -5.28 -17.93
N VAL A 90 -1.23 -5.84 -18.38
CA VAL A 90 -1.58 -5.94 -19.81
C VAL A 90 -1.74 -4.56 -20.43
N LEU A 91 -2.37 -3.61 -19.74
CA LEU A 91 -2.50 -2.24 -20.21
C LEU A 91 -1.13 -1.55 -20.29
N MET A 92 -0.28 -1.69 -19.29
CA MET A 92 1.08 -1.16 -19.33
C MET A 92 1.88 -1.73 -20.51
N LEU A 93 1.74 -3.04 -20.78
CA LEU A 93 2.37 -3.68 -21.93
C LEU A 93 1.81 -3.14 -23.26
N LEU A 94 0.50 -2.99 -23.37
CA LEU A 94 -0.18 -2.49 -24.57
C LEU A 94 0.25 -1.05 -24.92
N TYR A 95 0.43 -0.20 -23.90
CA TYR A 95 0.87 1.18 -24.08
C TYR A 95 2.39 1.34 -24.15
N GLY A 96 3.16 0.24 -24.07
CA GLY A 96 4.63 0.29 -24.08
C GLY A 96 5.24 1.01 -22.88
N THR A 97 4.50 1.09 -21.77
CA THR A 97 4.93 1.73 -20.51
C THR A 97 5.39 0.72 -19.46
N LEU A 98 5.24 -0.58 -19.75
CA LEU A 98 5.89 -1.63 -19.00
C LEU A 98 7.40 -1.51 -19.26
N VAL A 99 8.13 -1.11 -18.21
CA VAL A 99 9.58 -0.84 -18.24
C VAL A 99 10.37 -2.03 -18.78
#